data_AF-R9JX60-F1
#
_entry.id   AF-R9JX60-F1
#
_cell.length_a   1.000
_cell.length_b   1.000
_cell.length_c   1.000
_cell.angle_alpha   90.00
_cell.angle_beta   90.00
_cell.angle_gamma   90.00
#
_symmetry.space_group_name_H-M   'P 1'
#
loop_
_entity.id
_entity.type
_entity.pdbx_description
1 polymer ?
#
loop_
_entity_poly.entity_id
_entity_poly.type
_entity_poly.pdbx_seq_one_letter_code
_entity_poly.pdbx_strand_id
1 'polypeptide(L)'
;MADKHNEQTDSLLLGILSRFSESAKSNVTRIAINDFISMAKETLSELREVDTLLTQISKEIGGLSKSDLKKLGSDAFDIASNYGKSAADYLTEVQNASRAGYQNAAQIAELSLAAQSAGNITGELADRFITATDQAYGLGGSVSKLTEILDGSFNISGRNAVSIAELAEAMSAAGGQAAELGVSTEETAAVLGTIISEAHQGGGEAAEAFESILLLIRQVADAGKGIDAESLTRYEEACSALNVSLKETKNGVTSLRDPMEVLKDLSEAYSKLNTGDTRKANLLDAAGGGINADALEAVLENYSQYEKMLAEYADGTGTMSQKAAQTADSWEGSMNRLSNTWTDTIGNIADSDAIITLVNGLNSLLSVINSITGKLGSLGTVSLGGTGFWALLQKDRSKQRFCPSWG
;
A
#
# COMPACT_ATOMS: atom_id res chain seq x y z
N MET A 1 -6.60 32.34 -19.98
CA MET A 1 -8.06 32.13 -19.84
C MET A 1 -8.40 31.56 -18.46
N ALA A 2 -7.51 30.77 -17.84
CA ALA A 2 -7.61 30.28 -16.46
C ALA A 2 -7.68 31.40 -15.38
N ASP A 3 -6.82 32.42 -15.47
CA ASP A 3 -6.74 33.49 -14.46
C ASP A 3 -8.06 34.24 -14.19
N LYS A 4 -8.81 34.57 -15.26
CA LYS A 4 -10.07 35.33 -15.15
C LYS A 4 -11.23 34.51 -14.61
N HIS A 5 -11.25 33.21 -14.86
CA HIS A 5 -12.31 32.35 -14.34
C HIS A 5 -12.10 32.10 -12.84
N ASN A 6 -10.84 31.97 -12.42
CA ASN A 6 -10.44 31.74 -11.03
C ASN A 6 -10.70 32.96 -10.12
N GLU A 7 -10.40 34.18 -10.60
CA GLU A 7 -10.71 35.42 -9.87
C GLU A 7 -12.22 35.61 -9.59
N GLN A 8 -13.07 35.16 -10.52
CA GLN A 8 -14.51 35.35 -10.42
C GLN A 8 -15.16 34.35 -9.45
N THR A 9 -14.68 33.10 -9.41
CA THR A 9 -15.05 32.11 -8.38
C THR A 9 -14.55 32.50 -6.99
N ASP A 10 -13.32 33.00 -6.88
CA ASP A 10 -12.75 33.50 -5.61
C ASP A 10 -13.62 34.62 -5.01
N SER A 11 -14.02 35.59 -5.85
CA SER A 11 -14.87 36.71 -5.45
C SER A 11 -16.27 36.28 -4.97
N LEU A 12 -16.89 35.32 -5.64
CA LEU A 12 -18.23 34.83 -5.31
C LEU A 12 -18.22 33.99 -4.02
N LEU A 13 -17.24 33.09 -3.87
CA LEU A 13 -17.05 32.28 -2.66
C LEU A 13 -16.78 33.15 -1.43
N LEU A 14 -15.82 34.07 -1.52
CA LEU A 14 -15.52 34.99 -0.42
C LEU A 14 -16.75 35.85 -0.04
N GLY A 15 -17.59 36.20 -1.02
CA GLY A 15 -18.85 36.91 -0.81
C GLY A 15 -20.00 36.08 -0.23
N ILE A 16 -19.98 34.75 -0.37
CA ILE A 16 -20.92 33.83 0.28
C ILE A 16 -20.47 33.57 1.72
N LEU A 17 -19.16 33.34 1.93
CA LEU A 17 -18.56 33.09 3.23
C LEU A 17 -18.71 34.28 4.18
N SER A 18 -18.53 35.51 3.68
CA SER A 18 -18.71 36.73 4.47
C SER A 18 -20.16 36.88 4.97
N ARG A 19 -21.14 36.61 4.10
CA ARG A 19 -22.57 36.65 4.46
C ARG A 19 -22.98 35.56 5.44
N PHE A 20 -22.39 34.38 5.31
CA PHE A 20 -22.63 33.28 6.25
C PHE A 20 -22.07 33.62 7.65
N SER A 21 -20.86 34.19 7.70
CA SER A 21 -20.23 34.67 8.93
C SER A 21 -21.03 35.76 9.65
N GLU A 22 -21.61 36.69 8.91
CA GLU A 22 -22.42 37.79 9.47
C GLU A 22 -23.74 37.31 10.10
N SER A 23 -24.24 36.13 9.72
CA SER A 23 -25.51 35.58 10.23
C SER A 23 -25.40 34.87 11.59
N ALA A 24 -24.18 34.69 12.10
CA ALA A 24 -23.88 33.85 13.25
C ALA A 24 -24.17 34.53 14.60
N LYS A 25 -25.15 34.03 15.35
CA LYS A 25 -25.58 34.65 16.62
C LYS A 25 -24.95 34.07 17.90
N SER A 26 -24.18 32.97 17.85
CA SER A 26 -23.61 32.32 19.06
C SER A 26 -22.15 31.88 18.94
N ASN A 27 -21.45 31.68 20.07
CA ASN A 27 -20.04 31.28 20.11
C ASN A 27 -19.77 29.86 19.54
N VAL A 28 -20.70 28.92 19.69
CA VAL A 28 -20.60 27.57 19.06
C VAL A 28 -20.75 27.70 17.54
N THR A 29 -21.64 28.58 17.09
CA THR A 29 -21.81 28.90 15.67
C THR A 29 -20.56 29.57 15.09
N ARG A 30 -19.83 30.37 15.88
CA ARG A 30 -18.59 31.04 15.44
C ARG A 30 -17.40 30.09 15.26
N ILE A 31 -17.26 29.06 16.11
CA ILE A 31 -16.19 28.04 15.94
C ILE A 31 -16.46 27.23 14.67
N ALA A 32 -17.68 26.68 14.52
CA ALA A 32 -18.07 25.94 13.32
C ALA A 32 -17.96 26.78 12.03
N ILE A 33 -18.19 28.09 12.11
CA ILE A 33 -18.04 29.02 10.98
C ILE A 33 -16.58 29.32 10.66
N ASN A 34 -15.70 29.43 11.66
CA ASN A 34 -14.27 29.62 11.40
C ASN A 34 -13.66 28.37 10.76
N ASP A 35 -14.05 27.18 11.22
CA ASP A 35 -13.64 25.90 10.63
C ASP A 35 -14.16 25.77 9.19
N PHE A 36 -15.41 26.20 8.96
CA PHE A 36 -16.00 26.26 7.62
C PHE A 36 -15.33 27.29 6.70
N ILE A 37 -14.92 28.45 7.22
CA ILE A 37 -14.17 29.46 6.46
C ILE A 37 -12.75 28.96 6.15
N SER A 38 -12.11 28.19 7.05
CA SER A 38 -10.82 27.55 6.78
C SER A 38 -10.96 26.54 5.66
N MET A 39 -11.91 25.61 5.79
CA MET A 39 -12.23 24.61 4.78
C MET A 39 -12.55 25.26 3.42
N ALA A 40 -13.34 26.33 3.39
CA ALA A 40 -13.65 27.01 2.13
C ALA A 40 -12.48 27.80 1.52
N LYS A 41 -11.49 28.23 2.32
CA LYS A 41 -10.23 28.79 1.80
C LYS A 41 -9.30 27.68 1.31
N GLU A 42 -9.26 26.56 2.02
CA GLU A 42 -8.53 25.35 1.62
C GLU A 42 -9.08 24.80 0.29
N THR A 43 -10.41 24.83 0.08
CA THR A 43 -11.07 24.51 -1.20
C THR A 43 -10.52 25.31 -2.38
N LEU A 44 -10.23 26.59 -2.21
CA LEU A 44 -9.67 27.41 -3.29
C LEU A 44 -8.23 27.02 -3.61
N SER A 45 -7.45 26.64 -2.59
CA SER A 45 -6.11 26.10 -2.78
C SER A 45 -6.18 24.75 -3.49
N GLU A 46 -7.09 23.88 -3.06
CA GLU A 46 -7.29 22.54 -3.62
C GLU A 46 -7.76 22.58 -5.08
N LEU A 47 -8.71 23.46 -5.44
CA LEU A 47 -9.13 23.66 -6.83
C LEU A 47 -7.99 24.13 -7.74
N ARG A 48 -7.12 25.02 -7.23
CA ARG A 48 -5.95 25.51 -7.97
C ARG A 48 -4.91 24.41 -8.17
N GLU A 49 -4.71 23.59 -7.15
CA GLU A 49 -3.81 22.45 -7.20
C GLU A 49 -4.32 21.38 -8.18
N VAL A 50 -5.61 21.03 -8.11
CA VAL A 50 -6.29 20.15 -9.07
C VAL A 50 -6.16 20.66 -10.51
N ASP A 51 -6.44 21.95 -10.77
CA ASP A 51 -6.27 22.55 -12.11
C ASP A 51 -4.82 22.51 -12.60
N THR A 52 -3.87 22.75 -11.69
CA THR A 52 -2.43 22.67 -11.98
C THR A 52 -2.03 21.24 -12.35
N LEU A 53 -2.47 20.24 -11.56
CA LEU A 53 -2.18 18.82 -11.80
C LEU A 53 -2.82 18.34 -13.11
N LEU A 54 -4.09 18.66 -13.37
CA LEU A 54 -4.74 18.33 -14.65
C LEU A 54 -4.02 18.98 -15.84
N THR A 55 -3.54 20.21 -15.68
CA THR A 55 -2.74 20.88 -16.71
C THR A 55 -1.41 20.18 -16.93
N GLN A 56 -0.73 19.73 -15.89
CA GLN A 56 0.51 18.96 -16.02
C GLN A 56 0.27 17.59 -16.66
N ILE A 57 -0.75 16.85 -16.20
CA ILE A 57 -1.19 15.57 -16.76
C ILE A 57 -1.50 15.74 -18.26
N SER A 58 -2.19 16.80 -18.67
CA SER A 58 -2.50 17.05 -20.09
C SER A 58 -1.27 17.25 -20.99
N LYS A 59 -0.15 17.71 -20.40
CA LYS A 59 1.12 17.91 -21.12
C LYS A 59 1.94 16.63 -21.20
N GLU A 60 1.83 15.79 -20.18
CA GLU A 60 2.60 14.56 -20.04
C GLU A 60 1.93 13.38 -20.75
N ILE A 61 0.60 13.27 -20.64
CA ILE A 61 -0.21 12.25 -21.33
C ILE A 61 -0.67 12.80 -22.68
N GLY A 62 0.09 12.47 -23.73
CA GLY A 62 -0.30 12.80 -25.10
C GLY A 62 -1.65 12.15 -25.48
N GLY A 63 -2.57 12.95 -26.01
CA GLY A 63 -3.84 12.45 -26.57
C GLY A 63 -5.08 12.60 -25.68
N LEU A 64 -4.96 13.12 -24.45
CA LEU A 64 -6.13 13.43 -23.63
C LEU A 64 -6.96 14.58 -24.23
N SER A 65 -8.25 14.33 -24.41
CA SER A 65 -9.19 15.38 -24.81
C SER A 65 -9.57 16.27 -23.63
N LYS A 66 -10.14 17.44 -23.91
CA LYS A 66 -10.72 18.31 -22.86
C LYS A 66 -11.82 17.60 -22.07
N SER A 67 -12.59 16.72 -22.70
CA SER A 67 -13.61 15.92 -22.02
C SER A 67 -12.99 14.88 -21.09
N ASP A 68 -11.87 14.27 -21.48
CA ASP A 68 -11.19 13.28 -20.64
C ASP A 68 -10.59 13.94 -19.40
N LEU A 69 -9.98 15.12 -19.55
CA LEU A 69 -9.45 15.90 -18.43
C LEU A 69 -10.56 16.37 -17.48
N LYS A 70 -11.70 16.81 -18.03
CA LYS A 70 -12.85 17.21 -17.20
C LYS A 70 -13.40 16.02 -16.42
N LYS A 71 -13.52 14.85 -17.07
CA LYS A 71 -13.96 13.63 -16.42
C LYS A 71 -12.98 13.20 -15.34
N LEU A 72 -11.69 13.17 -15.64
CA LEU A 72 -10.64 12.85 -14.66
C LEU A 72 -10.68 13.76 -13.43
N GLY A 73 -10.87 15.07 -13.63
CA GLY A 73 -11.00 16.02 -12.53
C GLY A 73 -12.26 15.80 -11.67
N SER A 74 -13.38 15.42 -12.29
CA SER A 74 -14.61 15.08 -11.58
C SER A 74 -14.48 13.77 -10.81
N ASP A 75 -13.99 12.73 -11.49
CA ASP A 75 -13.80 11.39 -10.92
C ASP A 75 -12.77 11.40 -9.78
N ALA A 76 -11.82 12.35 -9.78
CA ALA A 76 -10.81 12.49 -8.74
C ALA A 76 -11.41 12.68 -7.34
N PHE A 77 -12.45 13.50 -7.21
CA PHE A 77 -13.11 13.75 -5.93
C PHE A 77 -13.81 12.49 -5.41
N ASP A 78 -14.48 11.74 -6.28
CA ASP A 78 -15.19 10.51 -5.92
C ASP A 78 -14.21 9.38 -5.56
N ILE A 79 -13.18 9.16 -6.38
CA ILE A 79 -12.18 8.12 -6.17
C ILE A 79 -11.41 8.41 -4.88
N ALA A 80 -10.88 9.61 -4.70
CA ALA A 80 -10.10 9.95 -3.51
C ALA A 80 -10.94 9.84 -2.22
N SER A 81 -12.23 10.19 -2.29
CA SER A 81 -13.17 10.04 -1.18
C SER A 81 -13.35 8.59 -0.72
N ASN A 82 -13.29 7.62 -1.64
CA ASN A 82 -13.37 6.20 -1.27
C ASN A 82 -12.17 5.77 -0.40
N TYR A 83 -11.02 6.41 -0.55
CA TYR A 83 -9.81 6.05 0.18
C TYR A 83 -9.49 7.02 1.32
N GLY A 84 -10.35 8.01 1.59
CA GLY A 84 -10.13 9.03 2.62
C GLY A 84 -8.98 9.99 2.29
N LYS A 85 -8.74 10.25 1.01
CA LYS A 85 -7.63 11.07 0.49
C LYS A 85 -8.17 12.29 -0.25
N SER A 86 -7.31 13.27 -0.55
CA SER A 86 -7.70 14.45 -1.33
C SER A 86 -7.72 14.17 -2.83
N ALA A 87 -8.49 14.95 -3.60
CA ALA A 87 -8.47 14.84 -5.06
C ALA A 87 -7.08 15.17 -5.66
N ALA A 88 -6.34 16.08 -5.01
CA ALA A 88 -4.96 16.40 -5.37
C ALA A 88 -4.01 15.20 -5.18
N ASP A 89 -4.17 14.43 -4.10
CA ASP A 89 -3.40 13.19 -3.88
C ASP A 89 -3.65 12.22 -5.04
N TYR A 90 -4.92 11.92 -5.35
CA TYR A 90 -5.23 11.02 -6.46
C TYR A 90 -4.66 11.49 -7.80
N LEU A 91 -4.77 12.78 -8.14
CA LEU A 91 -4.21 13.30 -9.39
C LEU A 91 -2.68 13.28 -9.42
N THR A 92 -2.03 13.41 -8.25
CA THR A 92 -0.58 13.20 -8.13
C THR A 92 -0.21 11.76 -8.44
N GLU A 93 -0.97 10.79 -7.93
CA GLU A 93 -0.77 9.36 -8.25
C GLU A 93 -1.03 9.06 -9.74
N VAL A 94 -2.02 9.71 -10.36
CA VAL A 94 -2.26 9.60 -11.83
C VAL A 94 -1.05 10.10 -12.60
N GLN A 95 -0.46 11.21 -12.18
CA GLN A 95 0.75 11.75 -12.77
C GLN A 95 1.94 10.80 -12.59
N ASN A 96 2.15 10.26 -11.39
CA ASN A 96 3.23 9.30 -11.11
C ASN A 96 3.10 8.04 -11.95
N ALA A 97 1.90 7.43 -11.99
CA ALA A 97 1.63 6.25 -12.79
C ALA A 97 1.85 6.51 -14.30
N SER A 98 1.46 7.69 -14.79
CA SER A 98 1.75 8.09 -16.16
C SER A 98 3.26 8.20 -16.43
N ARG A 99 4.01 8.81 -15.52
CA ARG A 99 5.47 8.96 -15.64
C ARG A 99 6.20 7.63 -15.56
N ALA A 100 5.64 6.67 -14.82
CA ALA A 100 6.09 5.27 -14.78
C ALA A 100 5.77 4.50 -16.07
N GLY A 101 5.01 5.08 -17.01
CA GLY A 101 4.72 4.52 -18.33
C GLY A 101 3.42 3.72 -18.44
N TYR A 102 2.61 3.68 -17.38
CA TYR A 102 1.35 2.94 -17.39
C TYR A 102 0.33 3.57 -18.33
N GLN A 103 -0.20 2.76 -19.25
CA GLN A 103 -1.29 3.18 -20.16
C GLN A 103 -2.61 3.34 -19.41
N ASN A 104 -2.78 2.61 -18.31
CA ASN A 104 -3.91 2.66 -17.40
C ASN A 104 -3.61 3.46 -16.13
N ALA A 105 -2.93 4.61 -16.25
CA ALA A 105 -2.44 5.42 -15.14
C ALA A 105 -3.49 5.70 -14.06
N ALA A 106 -4.73 6.04 -14.42
CA ALA A 106 -5.82 6.26 -13.45
C ALA A 106 -6.12 5.03 -12.59
N GLN A 107 -5.98 3.85 -13.17
CA GLN A 107 -6.26 2.58 -12.51
C GLN A 107 -5.16 2.22 -11.51
N ILE A 108 -3.91 2.42 -11.92
CA ILE A 108 -2.73 2.23 -11.07
C ILE A 108 -2.69 3.26 -9.95
N ALA A 109 -3.11 4.50 -10.22
CA ALA A 109 -3.24 5.54 -9.21
C ALA A 109 -4.27 5.18 -8.13
N GLU A 110 -5.43 4.65 -8.51
CA GLU A 110 -6.42 4.18 -7.54
C GLU A 110 -5.85 3.02 -6.69
N LEU A 111 -5.08 2.11 -7.31
CA LEU A 111 -4.42 1.02 -6.60
C LEU A 111 -3.36 1.52 -5.60
N SER A 112 -2.52 2.47 -6.01
CA SER A 112 -1.55 3.13 -5.11
C SER A 112 -2.26 3.78 -3.94
N LEU A 113 -3.33 4.52 -4.20
CA LEU A 113 -4.12 5.19 -3.16
C LEU A 113 -4.74 4.19 -2.18
N ALA A 114 -5.24 3.06 -2.68
CA ALA A 114 -5.76 1.97 -1.85
C ALA A 114 -4.68 1.38 -0.95
N ALA A 115 -3.48 1.12 -1.47
CA ALA A 115 -2.35 0.62 -0.70
C ALA A 115 -1.88 1.63 0.36
N GLN A 116 -1.77 2.92 0.01
CA GLN A 116 -1.47 4.00 0.95
C GLN A 116 -2.46 4.01 2.11
N SER A 117 -3.75 3.99 1.81
CA SER A 117 -4.80 4.04 2.83
C SER A 117 -4.87 2.75 3.65
N ALA A 118 -4.68 1.58 3.05
CA ALA A 118 -4.68 0.30 3.75
C ALA A 118 -3.50 0.13 4.71
N GLY A 119 -2.33 0.66 4.34
CA GLY A 119 -1.07 0.46 5.07
C GLY A 119 -0.60 1.63 5.89
N ASN A 120 -1.24 2.80 5.73
CA ASN A 120 -0.69 4.07 6.19
C ASN A 120 0.77 4.28 5.73
N ILE A 121 1.04 3.88 4.48
CA ILE A 121 2.35 4.05 3.82
C ILE A 121 2.33 5.29 2.94
N THR A 122 3.51 5.81 2.61
CA THR A 122 3.64 6.96 1.69
C THR A 122 3.27 6.56 0.27
N GLY A 123 2.82 7.53 -0.54
CA GLY A 123 2.60 7.31 -1.97
C GLY A 123 3.85 6.83 -2.69
N GLU A 124 5.01 7.38 -2.34
CA GLU A 124 6.29 6.93 -2.91
C GLU A 124 6.56 5.43 -2.64
N LEU A 125 6.28 4.92 -1.45
CA LEU A 125 6.48 3.51 -1.14
C LEU A 125 5.44 2.62 -1.85
N ALA A 126 4.18 3.05 -1.91
CA ALA A 126 3.12 2.34 -2.64
C ALA A 126 3.44 2.26 -4.14
N ASP A 127 3.81 3.38 -4.76
CA ASP A 127 4.21 3.48 -6.17
C ASP A 127 5.42 2.61 -6.47
N ARG A 128 6.43 2.62 -5.59
CA ARG A 128 7.63 1.80 -5.73
C ARG A 128 7.29 0.31 -5.65
N PHE A 129 6.46 -0.09 -4.69
CA PHE A 129 6.05 -1.49 -4.54
C PHE A 129 5.27 -1.98 -5.76
N ILE A 130 4.30 -1.20 -6.24
CA ILE A 130 3.54 -1.51 -7.45
C ILE A 130 4.46 -1.61 -8.67
N THR A 131 5.30 -0.60 -8.88
CA THR A 131 6.14 -0.48 -10.08
C THR A 131 7.25 -1.52 -10.12
N ALA A 132 7.95 -1.74 -9.01
CA ALA A 132 9.01 -2.74 -8.93
C ALA A 132 8.45 -4.15 -9.15
N THR A 133 7.30 -4.46 -8.57
CA THR A 133 6.65 -5.76 -8.72
C THR A 133 6.12 -5.97 -10.15
N ASP A 134 5.47 -4.96 -10.73
CA ASP A 134 4.99 -5.02 -12.12
C ASP A 134 6.12 -5.33 -13.10
N GLN A 135 7.26 -4.65 -12.93
CA GLN A 135 8.43 -4.81 -13.78
C GLN A 135 9.12 -6.16 -13.55
N ALA A 136 9.39 -6.52 -12.29
CA ALA A 136 10.07 -7.75 -11.93
C ALA A 136 9.36 -9.00 -12.47
N TYR A 137 8.03 -9.03 -12.37
CA TYR A 137 7.22 -10.18 -12.75
C TYR A 137 6.52 -10.03 -14.11
N GLY A 138 6.82 -8.97 -14.85
CA GLY A 138 6.27 -8.73 -16.20
C GLY A 138 4.75 -8.67 -16.23
N LEU A 139 4.12 -8.00 -15.26
CA LEU A 139 2.66 -7.99 -15.08
C LEU A 139 1.95 -7.04 -16.06
N GLY A 140 2.66 -6.08 -16.66
CA GLY A 140 2.19 -5.25 -17.76
C GLY A 140 1.07 -4.28 -17.38
N GLY A 141 1.08 -3.77 -16.16
CA GLY A 141 0.04 -2.90 -15.61
C GLY A 141 -1.24 -3.63 -15.23
N SER A 142 -1.21 -4.95 -15.02
CA SER A 142 -2.39 -5.73 -14.66
C SER A 142 -2.85 -5.42 -13.23
N VAL A 143 -3.88 -4.59 -13.11
CA VAL A 143 -4.42 -4.17 -11.81
C VAL A 143 -4.93 -5.36 -10.99
N SER A 144 -5.53 -6.37 -11.63
CA SER A 144 -5.97 -7.60 -10.93
C SER A 144 -4.81 -8.31 -10.25
N LYS A 145 -3.72 -8.58 -11.00
CA LYS A 145 -2.55 -9.29 -10.46
C LYS A 145 -1.82 -8.46 -9.40
N LEU A 146 -1.67 -7.16 -9.63
CA LEU A 146 -1.06 -6.25 -8.65
C LEU A 146 -1.91 -6.17 -7.37
N THR A 147 -3.25 -6.18 -7.50
CA THR A 147 -4.16 -6.23 -6.35
C THR A 147 -4.01 -7.54 -5.57
N GLU A 148 -3.94 -8.69 -6.25
CA GLU A 148 -3.71 -9.99 -5.62
C GLU A 148 -2.41 -10.00 -4.81
N ILE A 149 -1.34 -9.41 -5.37
CA ILE A 149 -0.04 -9.33 -4.69
C ILE A 149 -0.11 -8.44 -3.46
N LEU A 150 -0.71 -7.25 -3.59
CA LEU A 150 -0.90 -6.34 -2.48
C LEU A 150 -1.76 -6.99 -1.39
N ASP A 151 -2.89 -7.60 -1.75
CA ASP A 151 -3.78 -8.30 -0.84
C ASP A 151 -3.05 -9.39 -0.03
N GLY A 152 -2.25 -10.22 -0.71
CA GLY A 152 -1.44 -11.24 -0.06
C GLY A 152 -0.42 -10.65 0.92
N SER A 153 0.34 -9.62 0.50
CA SER A 153 1.30 -8.93 1.37
C SER A 153 0.64 -8.23 2.57
N PHE A 154 -0.53 -7.62 2.36
CA PHE A 154 -1.32 -7.01 3.43
C PHE A 154 -1.86 -8.03 4.43
N ASN A 155 -2.18 -9.24 3.99
CA ASN A 155 -2.64 -10.30 4.88
C ASN A 155 -1.48 -10.91 5.68
N ILE A 156 -0.30 -11.11 5.07
CA ILE A 156 0.93 -11.47 5.81
C ILE A 156 1.20 -10.43 6.91
N SER A 157 1.27 -9.14 6.55
CA SER A 157 1.55 -8.08 7.51
C SER A 157 0.47 -7.99 8.61
N GLY A 158 -0.80 -8.21 8.26
CA GLY A 158 -1.89 -8.15 9.21
C GLY A 158 -1.92 -9.28 10.26
N ARG A 159 -1.18 -10.37 10.03
CA ARG A 159 -1.24 -11.60 10.84
C ARG A 159 0.07 -11.99 11.52
N ASN A 160 1.15 -11.27 11.22
CA ASN A 160 2.49 -11.56 11.72
C ASN A 160 3.16 -10.28 12.24
N ALA A 161 4.31 -10.43 12.90
CA ALA A 161 5.12 -9.33 13.39
C ALA A 161 5.94 -8.67 12.25
N VAL A 162 5.24 -8.24 11.19
CA VAL A 162 5.81 -7.66 9.97
C VAL A 162 5.03 -6.41 9.62
N SER A 163 5.66 -5.25 9.54
CA SER A 163 4.97 -4.06 9.03
C SER A 163 4.85 -4.12 7.51
N ILE A 164 3.74 -3.60 6.97
CA ILE A 164 3.58 -3.53 5.51
C ILE A 164 4.62 -2.60 4.88
N ALA A 165 5.14 -1.62 5.62
CA ALA A 165 6.21 -0.75 5.15
C ALA A 165 7.51 -1.53 4.90
N GLU A 166 7.94 -2.36 5.86
CA GLU A 166 9.12 -3.22 5.72
C GLU A 166 8.92 -4.26 4.61
N LEU A 167 7.75 -4.89 4.56
CA LEU A 167 7.48 -5.90 3.53
C LEU A 167 7.41 -5.28 2.12
N ALA A 168 6.80 -4.10 1.97
CA ALA A 168 6.76 -3.38 0.70
C ALA A 168 8.16 -2.93 0.26
N GLU A 169 8.99 -2.45 1.19
CA GLU A 169 10.40 -2.12 0.93
C GLU A 169 11.17 -3.36 0.46
N ALA A 170 11.04 -4.46 1.19
CA ALA A 170 11.72 -5.70 0.90
C ALA A 170 11.33 -6.28 -0.47
N MET A 171 10.02 -6.33 -0.76
CA MET A 171 9.49 -6.78 -2.05
C MET A 171 9.96 -5.90 -3.20
N SER A 172 10.00 -4.57 -2.98
CA SER A 172 10.47 -3.61 -4.00
C SER A 172 11.94 -3.80 -4.33
N ALA A 173 12.77 -4.16 -3.34
CA ALA A 173 14.20 -4.34 -3.51
C ALA A 173 14.52 -5.73 -4.11
N ALA A 174 14.05 -6.80 -3.49
CA ALA A 174 14.41 -8.17 -3.86
C ALA A 174 13.63 -8.73 -5.06
N GLY A 175 12.48 -8.13 -5.43
CA GLY A 175 11.54 -8.70 -6.39
C GLY A 175 12.16 -9.01 -7.76
N GLY A 176 13.01 -8.13 -8.29
CA GLY A 176 13.67 -8.31 -9.58
C GLY A 176 14.59 -9.54 -9.59
N GLN A 177 15.49 -9.63 -8.61
CA GLN A 177 16.42 -10.74 -8.50
C GLN A 177 15.68 -12.06 -8.20
N ALA A 178 14.65 -12.01 -7.35
CA ALA A 178 13.82 -13.17 -7.04
C ALA A 178 13.13 -13.72 -8.30
N ALA A 179 12.50 -12.85 -9.09
CA ALA A 179 11.85 -13.22 -10.34
C ALA A 179 12.83 -13.79 -11.38
N GLU A 180 14.00 -13.15 -11.57
CA GLU A 180 15.05 -13.65 -12.46
C GLU A 180 15.57 -15.03 -12.06
N LEU A 181 15.62 -15.29 -10.75
CA LEU A 181 16.02 -16.56 -10.17
C LEU A 181 14.86 -17.53 -9.97
N GLY A 182 13.70 -17.24 -10.57
CA GLY A 182 12.56 -18.15 -10.70
C GLY A 182 11.73 -18.33 -9.44
N VAL A 183 11.80 -17.41 -8.48
CA VAL A 183 10.95 -17.41 -7.28
C VAL A 183 9.68 -16.61 -7.56
N SER A 184 8.53 -17.11 -7.12
CA SER A 184 7.24 -16.44 -7.30
C SER A 184 7.04 -15.24 -6.36
N THR A 185 6.01 -14.44 -6.62
CA THR A 185 5.64 -13.30 -5.77
C THR A 185 5.24 -13.73 -4.36
N GLU A 186 4.49 -14.81 -4.24
CA GLU A 186 3.99 -15.36 -2.98
C GLU A 186 5.12 -15.95 -2.14
N GLU A 187 6.05 -16.66 -2.77
CA GLU A 187 7.22 -17.21 -2.09
C GLU A 187 8.16 -16.08 -1.65
N THR A 188 8.38 -15.08 -2.49
CA THR A 188 9.20 -13.90 -2.16
C THR A 188 8.60 -13.17 -0.94
N ALA A 189 7.30 -12.88 -0.96
CA ALA A 189 6.64 -12.21 0.15
C ALA A 189 6.69 -13.03 1.45
N ALA A 190 6.49 -14.35 1.37
CA ALA A 190 6.52 -15.24 2.54
C ALA A 190 7.93 -15.40 3.13
N VAL A 191 8.97 -15.52 2.30
CA VAL A 191 10.36 -15.61 2.77
C VAL A 191 10.79 -14.29 3.41
N LEU A 192 10.55 -13.16 2.73
CA LEU A 192 10.90 -11.85 3.27
C LEU A 192 10.13 -11.56 4.56
N GLY A 193 8.84 -11.90 4.62
CA GLY A 193 8.06 -11.81 5.85
C GLY A 193 8.66 -12.64 7.00
N THR A 194 9.14 -13.86 6.71
CA THR A 194 9.79 -14.74 7.70
C THR A 194 11.11 -14.16 8.18
N ILE A 195 11.93 -13.62 7.28
CA ILE A 195 13.19 -12.96 7.65
C ILE A 195 12.92 -11.74 8.52
N ILE A 196 11.98 -10.88 8.13
CA ILE A 196 11.61 -9.68 8.91
C ILE A 196 11.10 -10.08 10.31
N SER A 197 10.21 -11.09 10.40
CA SER A 197 9.62 -11.46 11.69
C SER A 197 10.59 -12.18 12.62
N GLU A 198 11.40 -13.10 12.11
CA GLU A 198 12.22 -14.01 12.92
C GLU A 198 13.67 -13.54 13.08
N ALA A 199 14.25 -12.88 12.08
CA ALA A 199 15.59 -12.28 12.19
C ALA A 199 15.55 -10.83 12.70
N HIS A 200 14.36 -10.23 12.83
CA HIS A 200 14.16 -8.84 13.22
C HIS A 200 14.90 -7.83 12.33
N GLN A 201 15.02 -8.17 11.05
CA GLN A 201 15.68 -7.33 10.04
C GLN A 201 14.70 -6.32 9.45
N GLY A 202 15.22 -5.13 9.12
CA GLY A 202 14.46 -4.16 8.34
C GLY A 202 14.20 -4.65 6.91
N GLY A 203 13.30 -3.99 6.18
CA GLY A 203 12.91 -4.40 4.83
C GLY A 203 14.09 -4.47 3.85
N GLY A 204 14.97 -3.46 3.86
CA GLY A 204 16.19 -3.45 3.03
C GLY A 204 17.20 -4.55 3.39
N GLU A 205 17.41 -4.82 4.67
CA GLU A 205 18.32 -5.88 5.14
C GLU A 205 17.81 -7.27 4.75
N ALA A 206 16.51 -7.51 4.94
CA ALA A 206 15.86 -8.76 4.56
C ALA A 206 15.95 -9.02 3.05
N ALA A 207 15.76 -7.97 2.23
CA ALA A 207 15.92 -8.05 0.78
C ALA A 207 17.37 -8.39 0.39
N GLU A 208 18.36 -7.66 0.91
CA GLU A 208 19.77 -7.89 0.60
C GLU A 208 20.22 -9.31 0.97
N ALA A 209 19.78 -9.79 2.14
CA ALA A 209 20.09 -11.12 2.61
C ALA A 209 19.43 -12.20 1.75
N PHE A 210 18.14 -12.03 1.41
CA PHE A 210 17.43 -12.99 0.56
C PHE A 210 18.03 -13.06 -0.85
N GLU A 211 18.36 -11.93 -1.47
CA GLU A 211 19.07 -11.89 -2.76
C GLU A 211 20.39 -12.67 -2.70
N SER A 212 21.18 -12.46 -1.64
CA SER A 212 22.46 -13.16 -1.46
C SER A 212 22.27 -14.67 -1.34
N ILE A 213 21.27 -15.11 -0.56
CA ILE A 213 20.90 -16.52 -0.40
C ILE A 213 20.49 -17.12 -1.76
N LEU A 214 19.67 -16.41 -2.55
CA LEU A 214 19.24 -16.89 -3.86
C LEU A 214 20.41 -17.01 -4.84
N LEU A 215 21.31 -16.02 -4.88
CA LEU A 215 22.52 -16.06 -5.72
C LEU A 215 23.42 -17.26 -5.36
N LEU A 216 23.60 -17.54 -4.08
CA LEU A 216 24.35 -18.70 -3.59
C LEU A 216 23.70 -20.03 -4.02
N ILE A 217 22.38 -20.17 -3.84
CA ILE A 217 21.64 -21.38 -4.25
C ILE A 217 21.69 -21.57 -5.77
N ARG A 218 21.50 -20.47 -6.53
CA ARG A 218 21.53 -20.47 -7.99
C ARG A 218 22.93 -20.41 -8.59
N GLN A 219 23.97 -20.41 -7.76
CA GLN A 219 25.37 -20.43 -8.19
C GLN A 219 25.71 -19.27 -9.15
N VAL A 220 25.21 -18.08 -8.84
CA VAL A 220 25.44 -16.83 -9.60
C VAL A 220 26.42 -15.96 -8.84
N ALA A 221 27.54 -15.59 -9.48
CA ALA A 221 28.52 -14.69 -8.89
C ALA A 221 28.08 -13.23 -8.97
N ASP A 222 28.32 -12.47 -7.91
CA ASP A 222 28.04 -11.04 -7.82
C ASP A 222 29.16 -10.35 -7.04
N ALA A 223 30.01 -9.60 -7.75
CA ALA A 223 31.13 -8.89 -7.15
C ALA A 223 30.70 -7.75 -6.22
N GLY A 224 29.51 -7.16 -6.43
CA GLY A 224 28.96 -6.10 -5.57
C GLY A 224 28.57 -6.63 -4.19
N LYS A 225 28.13 -7.90 -4.12
CA LYS A 225 27.81 -8.61 -2.87
C LYS A 225 28.96 -9.46 -2.32
N GLY A 226 30.13 -9.42 -2.95
CA GLY A 226 31.29 -10.25 -2.56
C GLY A 226 31.07 -11.76 -2.78
N ILE A 227 30.17 -12.13 -3.70
CA ILE A 227 29.90 -13.52 -4.06
C ILE A 227 30.77 -13.89 -5.26
N ASP A 228 31.81 -14.69 -5.02
CA ASP A 228 32.76 -15.16 -6.04
C ASP A 228 32.73 -16.69 -6.17
N ALA A 229 33.57 -17.24 -7.06
CA ALA A 229 33.61 -18.68 -7.28
C ALA A 229 34.00 -19.48 -6.02
N GLU A 230 34.78 -18.89 -5.11
CA GLU A 230 35.19 -19.55 -3.87
C GLU A 230 34.02 -19.60 -2.88
N SER A 231 33.30 -18.50 -2.69
CA SER A 231 32.13 -18.48 -1.81
C SER A 231 30.99 -19.36 -2.32
N LEU A 232 30.75 -19.38 -3.65
CA LEU A 232 29.79 -20.30 -4.29
C LEU A 232 30.13 -21.77 -4.02
N THR A 233 31.41 -22.14 -4.17
CA THR A 233 31.89 -23.50 -3.92
C THR A 233 31.73 -23.86 -2.44
N ARG A 234 32.10 -22.95 -1.53
CA ARG A 234 31.97 -23.14 -0.08
C ARG A 234 30.52 -23.37 0.33
N TYR A 235 29.58 -22.63 -0.25
CA TYR A 235 28.16 -22.82 0.00
C TYR A 235 27.65 -24.16 -0.53
N GLU A 236 28.02 -24.55 -1.76
CA GLU A 236 27.66 -25.87 -2.31
C GLU A 236 28.19 -27.04 -1.45
N GLU A 237 29.42 -26.92 -0.96
CA GLU A 237 30.04 -27.89 -0.05
C GLU A 237 29.33 -27.95 1.32
N ALA A 238 28.95 -26.79 1.87
CA ALA A 238 28.21 -26.72 3.13
C ALA A 238 26.82 -27.35 3.01
N CYS A 239 26.07 -27.08 1.93
CA CYS A 239 24.80 -27.77 1.66
C CYS A 239 25.00 -29.28 1.51
N SER A 240 26.04 -29.69 0.78
CA SER A 240 26.36 -31.11 0.57
C SER A 240 26.71 -31.84 1.88
N ALA A 241 27.32 -31.16 2.86
CA ALA A 241 27.60 -31.71 4.19
C ALA A 241 26.32 -31.97 5.01
N LEU A 242 25.21 -31.33 4.66
CA LEU A 242 23.86 -31.62 5.18
C LEU A 242 23.10 -32.66 4.32
N ASN A 243 23.74 -33.21 3.28
CA ASN A 243 23.16 -34.08 2.26
C ASN A 243 22.11 -33.39 1.38
N VAL A 244 22.22 -32.08 1.19
CA VAL A 244 21.35 -31.32 0.28
C VAL A 244 22.16 -30.90 -0.94
N SER A 245 21.73 -31.34 -2.12
CA SER A 245 22.36 -30.92 -3.39
C SER A 245 21.63 -29.72 -3.97
N LEU A 246 22.40 -28.77 -4.53
CA LEU A 246 21.88 -27.63 -5.31
C LEU A 246 21.51 -28.01 -6.75
N LYS A 247 21.96 -29.18 -7.20
CA LYS A 247 21.80 -29.66 -8.58
C LYS A 247 20.96 -30.94 -8.59
N GLU A 248 20.19 -31.12 -9.65
CA GLU A 248 19.46 -32.36 -9.90
C GLU A 248 19.74 -32.85 -11.32
N THR A 249 19.68 -34.17 -11.51
CA THR A 249 19.79 -34.77 -12.85
C THR A 249 18.46 -35.42 -13.21
N LYS A 250 17.72 -34.79 -14.12
CA LYS A 250 16.45 -35.30 -14.65
C LYS A 250 16.65 -35.66 -16.12
N ASN A 251 16.37 -36.91 -16.48
CA ASN A 251 16.52 -37.44 -17.84
C ASN A 251 17.93 -37.24 -18.45
N GLY A 252 18.97 -37.35 -17.63
CA GLY A 252 20.37 -37.19 -18.06
C GLY A 252 20.81 -35.73 -18.28
N VAL A 253 19.95 -34.75 -17.98
CA VAL A 253 20.30 -33.32 -17.96
C VAL A 253 20.46 -32.88 -16.52
N THR A 254 21.62 -32.29 -16.21
CA THR A 254 21.89 -31.69 -14.90
C THR A 254 21.48 -30.23 -14.93
N SER A 255 20.65 -29.81 -13.97
CA SER A 255 20.20 -28.43 -13.79
C SER A 255 20.28 -28.04 -12.32
N LEU A 256 20.32 -26.73 -12.05
CA LEU A 256 20.11 -26.22 -10.71
C LEU A 256 18.66 -26.48 -10.30
N ARG A 257 18.47 -26.82 -9.03
CA ARG A 257 17.16 -27.03 -8.42
C ARG A 257 16.43 -25.71 -8.21
N ASP A 258 15.14 -25.82 -7.92
CA ASP A 258 14.35 -24.72 -7.43
C ASP A 258 14.88 -24.21 -6.07
N PRO A 259 15.07 -22.89 -5.86
CA PRO A 259 15.64 -22.36 -4.62
C PRO A 259 14.78 -22.63 -3.40
N MET A 260 13.46 -22.63 -3.56
CA MET A 260 12.53 -22.85 -2.46
C MET A 260 12.50 -24.32 -2.04
N GLU A 261 12.64 -25.25 -3.00
CA GLU A 261 12.86 -26.66 -2.70
C GLU A 261 14.21 -26.91 -1.99
N VAL A 262 15.27 -26.20 -2.38
CA VAL A 262 16.58 -26.30 -1.70
C VAL A 262 16.47 -25.79 -0.27
N LEU A 263 15.83 -24.64 -0.03
CA LEU A 263 15.61 -24.10 1.31
C LEU A 263 14.78 -25.06 2.18
N LYS A 264 13.78 -25.73 1.59
CA LYS A 264 12.99 -26.76 2.29
C LYS A 264 13.87 -27.90 2.78
N ASP A 265 14.63 -28.53 1.87
CA ASP A 265 15.49 -29.66 2.20
C ASP A 265 16.57 -29.26 3.22
N LEU A 266 17.12 -28.04 3.08
CA LEU A 266 18.06 -27.49 4.05
C LEU A 266 17.40 -27.33 5.42
N SER A 267 16.16 -26.81 5.50
CA SER A 267 15.44 -26.67 6.77
C SER A 267 15.22 -28.04 7.44
N GLU A 268 14.78 -29.03 6.67
CA GLU A 268 14.57 -30.39 7.16
C GLU A 268 15.88 -31.07 7.63
N ALA A 269 17.00 -30.78 6.98
CA ALA A 269 18.30 -31.29 7.39
C ALA A 269 18.85 -30.53 8.62
N TYR A 270 18.74 -29.20 8.61
CA TYR A 270 19.22 -28.28 9.64
C TYR A 270 18.51 -28.51 10.99
N SER A 271 17.20 -28.71 10.98
CA SER A 271 16.38 -28.99 12.17
C SER A 271 16.69 -30.33 12.85
N LYS A 272 17.28 -31.29 12.12
CA LYS A 272 17.71 -32.59 12.68
C LYS A 272 19.07 -32.53 13.37
N LEU A 273 19.79 -31.42 13.23
CA LEU A 273 21.11 -31.23 13.85
C LEU A 273 20.97 -30.77 15.30
N ASN A 274 21.87 -31.26 16.16
CA ASN A 274 21.92 -30.81 17.55
C ASN A 274 22.40 -29.36 17.63
N THR A 275 22.01 -28.67 18.70
CA THR A 275 22.58 -27.36 19.06
C THR A 275 24.10 -27.47 19.17
N GLY A 276 24.82 -26.60 18.45
CA GLY A 276 26.30 -26.59 18.43
C GLY A 276 26.94 -27.55 17.42
N ASP A 277 26.18 -28.25 16.57
CA ASP A 277 26.73 -29.00 15.44
C ASP A 277 27.46 -28.04 14.48
N THR A 278 28.72 -28.33 14.17
CA THR A 278 29.57 -27.45 13.35
C THR A 278 29.04 -27.28 11.94
N ARG A 279 28.22 -28.21 11.42
CA ARG A 279 27.59 -28.08 10.11
C ARG A 279 26.58 -26.93 10.06
N LYS A 280 25.89 -26.63 11.16
CA LYS A 280 25.03 -25.45 11.26
C LYS A 280 25.86 -24.18 11.06
N ALA A 281 26.90 -24.02 11.87
CA ALA A 281 27.78 -22.85 11.81
C ALA A 281 28.46 -22.70 10.44
N ASN A 282 28.95 -23.80 9.85
CA ASN A 282 29.59 -23.78 8.53
C ASN A 282 28.63 -23.36 7.42
N LEU A 283 27.35 -23.77 7.47
CA LEU A 283 26.35 -23.35 6.49
C LEU A 283 26.06 -21.85 6.59
N LEU A 284 25.88 -21.35 7.81
CA LEU A 284 25.62 -19.93 8.05
C LEU A 284 26.83 -19.05 7.68
N ASP A 285 28.05 -19.49 8.00
CA ASP A 285 29.29 -18.82 7.58
C ASP A 285 29.43 -18.80 6.06
N ALA A 286 29.14 -19.92 5.39
CA ALA A 286 29.16 -20.01 3.94
C ALA A 286 28.09 -19.13 3.26
N ALA A 287 27.03 -18.76 3.97
CA ALA A 287 26.01 -17.81 3.50
C ALA A 287 26.47 -16.33 3.57
N GLY A 288 27.66 -16.07 4.12
CA GLY A 288 28.26 -14.74 4.22
C GLY A 288 28.33 -14.17 5.64
N GLY A 289 27.86 -14.91 6.65
CA GLY A 289 27.84 -14.43 8.04
C GLY A 289 26.89 -13.24 8.25
N GLY A 290 26.93 -12.66 9.45
CA GLY A 290 26.16 -11.45 9.80
C GLY A 290 24.67 -11.54 9.43
N ILE A 291 24.15 -10.50 8.76
CA ILE A 291 22.74 -10.43 8.36
C ILE A 291 22.31 -11.58 7.45
N ASN A 292 23.21 -12.09 6.59
CA ASN A 292 22.88 -13.20 5.69
C ASN A 292 22.76 -14.52 6.44
N ALA A 293 23.63 -14.73 7.44
CA ALA A 293 23.53 -15.88 8.34
C ALA A 293 22.24 -15.83 9.17
N ASP A 294 21.93 -14.68 9.76
CA ASP A 294 20.73 -14.51 10.58
C ASP A 294 19.45 -14.72 9.76
N ALA A 295 19.39 -14.21 8.53
CA ALA A 295 18.27 -14.41 7.62
C ALA A 295 18.13 -15.87 7.17
N LEU A 296 19.24 -16.53 6.81
CA LEU A 296 19.21 -17.94 6.45
C LEU A 296 18.76 -18.79 7.64
N GLU A 297 19.31 -18.56 8.82
CA GLU A 297 18.92 -19.28 10.04
C GLU A 297 17.43 -19.07 10.35
N ALA A 298 16.94 -17.83 10.27
CA ALA A 298 15.52 -17.52 10.46
C ALA A 298 14.61 -18.35 9.54
N VAL A 299 14.93 -18.45 8.25
CA VAL A 299 14.14 -19.25 7.30
C VAL A 299 14.29 -20.75 7.58
N LEU A 300 15.50 -21.24 7.87
CA LEU A 300 15.73 -22.67 8.09
C LEU A 300 15.11 -23.18 9.40
N GLU A 301 15.16 -22.41 10.47
CA GLU A 301 14.57 -22.79 11.77
C GLU A 301 13.05 -22.58 11.79
N ASN A 302 12.53 -21.64 10.99
CA ASN A 302 11.12 -21.27 10.98
C ASN A 302 10.44 -21.51 9.61
N TYR A 303 10.83 -22.59 8.92
CA TYR A 303 10.24 -22.91 7.61
C TYR A 303 8.72 -23.14 7.67
N SER A 304 8.20 -23.61 8.82
CA SER A 304 6.76 -23.71 9.07
C SER A 304 6.06 -22.35 9.16
N GLN A 305 6.76 -21.31 9.62
CA GLN A 305 6.27 -19.93 9.62
C GLN A 305 6.28 -19.37 8.19
N TYR A 306 7.27 -19.70 7.37
CA TYR A 306 7.25 -19.43 5.93
C TYR A 306 6.04 -20.10 5.25
N GLU A 307 5.80 -21.40 5.46
CA GLU A 307 4.65 -22.11 4.89
C GLU A 307 3.31 -21.50 5.34
N LYS A 308 3.23 -21.08 6.62
CA LYS A 308 2.08 -20.35 7.15
C LYS A 308 1.88 -19.01 6.41
N MET A 309 2.93 -18.21 6.25
CA MET A 309 2.84 -16.93 5.55
C MET A 309 2.47 -17.12 4.07
N LEU A 310 2.92 -18.20 3.43
CA LEU A 310 2.54 -18.55 2.06
C LEU A 310 1.04 -18.85 1.95
N ALA A 311 0.48 -19.59 2.93
CA ALA A 311 -0.96 -19.82 3.00
C ALA A 311 -1.74 -18.53 3.30
N GLU A 312 -1.24 -17.68 4.20
CA GLU A 312 -1.85 -16.38 4.49
C GLU A 312 -1.83 -15.46 3.26
N TYR A 313 -0.77 -15.50 2.45
CA TYR A 313 -0.74 -14.77 1.18
C TYR A 313 -1.90 -15.19 0.27
N ALA A 314 -2.08 -16.50 0.07
CA ALA A 314 -3.14 -17.05 -0.78
C ALA A 314 -4.56 -16.72 -0.26
N ASP A 315 -4.74 -16.64 1.06
CA ASP A 315 -6.00 -16.27 1.71
C ASP A 315 -6.22 -14.75 1.79
N GLY A 316 -5.36 -13.95 1.14
CA GLY A 316 -5.30 -12.50 1.31
C GLY A 316 -6.37 -11.68 0.58
N THR A 317 -7.12 -12.26 -0.35
CA THR A 317 -8.07 -11.54 -1.21
C THR A 317 -9.01 -10.62 -0.43
N GLY A 318 -9.04 -9.34 -0.82
CA GLY A 318 -9.86 -8.29 -0.22
C GLY A 318 -9.30 -7.64 1.05
N THR A 319 -8.13 -8.07 1.53
CA THR A 319 -7.52 -7.51 2.76
C THR A 319 -7.19 -6.04 2.61
N MET A 320 -6.65 -5.62 1.46
CA MET A 320 -6.33 -4.21 1.20
C MET A 320 -7.60 -3.37 1.18
N SER A 321 -8.66 -3.80 0.49
CA SER A 321 -9.94 -3.09 0.47
C SER A 321 -10.55 -2.97 1.88
N GLN A 322 -10.48 -4.04 2.68
CA GLN A 322 -10.96 -4.02 4.05
C GLN A 322 -10.21 -2.99 4.91
N LYS A 323 -8.88 -2.95 4.82
CA LYS A 323 -8.04 -2.01 5.56
C LYS A 323 -8.23 -0.58 5.07
N ALA A 324 -8.29 -0.37 3.76
CA ALA A 324 -8.54 0.94 3.17
C ALA A 324 -9.91 1.52 3.61
N ALA A 325 -10.95 0.68 3.69
CA ALA A 325 -12.24 1.09 4.21
C ALA A 325 -12.17 1.54 5.69
N GLN A 326 -11.36 0.87 6.53
CA GLN A 326 -11.14 1.29 7.92
C GLN A 326 -10.49 2.67 8.02
N THR A 327 -9.54 2.97 7.13
CA THR A 327 -8.90 4.29 7.04
C THR A 327 -9.85 5.36 6.50
N ALA A 328 -10.64 5.05 5.48
CA ALA A 328 -11.65 5.95 4.95
C ALA A 328 -12.73 6.32 6.00
N ASP A 329 -13.09 5.37 6.86
CA ASP A 329 -14.03 5.57 7.98
C ASP A 329 -13.43 6.32 9.18
N SER A 330 -12.13 6.62 9.16
CA SER A 330 -11.48 7.41 10.22
C SER A 330 -11.96 8.88 10.23
N TRP A 331 -11.60 9.60 11.28
CA TRP A 331 -11.86 11.05 11.39
C TRP A 331 -11.28 11.81 10.19
N GLU A 332 -10.02 11.55 9.86
CA GLU A 332 -9.31 12.21 8.78
C GLU A 332 -9.92 11.84 7.42
N GLY A 333 -10.20 10.56 7.19
CA GLY A 333 -10.86 10.11 5.96
C GLY A 333 -12.24 10.72 5.76
N SER A 334 -13.02 10.85 6.84
CA SER A 334 -14.32 11.52 6.81
C SER A 334 -14.22 13.01 6.50
N MET A 335 -13.19 13.70 7.02
CA MET A 335 -12.94 15.11 6.74
C MET A 335 -12.49 15.32 5.29
N ASN A 336 -11.61 14.47 4.77
CA ASN A 336 -11.16 14.54 3.38
C ASN A 336 -12.30 14.29 2.40
N ARG A 337 -13.15 13.28 2.64
CA ARG A 337 -14.37 13.06 1.85
C ARG A 337 -15.31 14.25 1.86
N LEU A 338 -15.46 14.90 3.02
CA LEU A 338 -16.28 16.09 3.14
C LEU A 338 -15.68 17.26 2.34
N SER A 339 -14.36 17.48 2.45
CA SER A 339 -13.63 18.48 1.66
C SER A 339 -13.83 18.22 0.18
N ASN A 340 -13.60 16.99 -0.29
CA ASN A 340 -13.78 16.61 -1.69
C ASN A 340 -15.21 16.88 -2.18
N THR A 341 -16.23 16.47 -1.41
CA THR A 341 -17.64 16.69 -1.78
C THR A 341 -17.95 18.20 -1.89
N TRP A 342 -17.42 18.98 -0.95
CA TRP A 342 -17.58 20.43 -0.95
C TRP A 342 -16.85 21.06 -2.14
N THR A 343 -15.61 20.68 -2.39
CA THR A 343 -14.78 21.16 -3.49
C THR A 343 -15.38 20.84 -4.86
N ASP A 344 -15.87 19.61 -5.09
CA ASP A 344 -16.55 19.24 -6.33
C ASP A 344 -17.84 20.04 -6.56
N THR A 345 -18.66 20.21 -5.50
CA THR A 345 -19.90 21.01 -5.58
C THR A 345 -19.61 22.46 -5.94
N ILE A 346 -18.54 23.03 -5.37
CA ILE A 346 -18.09 24.40 -5.65
C ILE A 346 -17.44 24.53 -7.04
N GLY A 347 -16.75 23.50 -7.54
CA GLY A 347 -16.30 23.43 -8.93
C GLY A 347 -17.47 23.41 -9.94
N ASN A 348 -18.63 22.92 -9.50
CA ASN A 348 -19.84 22.71 -10.29
C ASN A 348 -20.99 23.71 -9.98
N ILE A 349 -20.73 24.96 -9.50
CA ILE A 349 -21.74 25.99 -9.10
C ILE A 349 -22.70 26.45 -10.22
N ALA A 350 -23.46 25.52 -10.77
CA ALA A 350 -24.61 25.76 -11.63
C ALA A 350 -25.93 25.53 -10.87
N ASP A 351 -25.91 24.94 -9.66
CA ASP A 351 -27.13 24.41 -9.03
C ASP A 351 -27.27 24.70 -7.52
N SER A 352 -28.40 25.28 -7.12
CA SER A 352 -28.70 25.66 -5.72
C SER A 352 -29.11 24.47 -4.85
N ASP A 353 -29.65 23.40 -5.45
CA ASP A 353 -30.12 22.21 -4.71
C ASP A 353 -28.94 21.32 -4.26
N ALA A 354 -27.82 21.36 -4.99
CA ALA A 354 -26.58 20.69 -4.61
C ALA A 354 -25.96 21.30 -3.34
N ILE A 355 -25.99 22.64 -3.23
CA ILE A 355 -25.51 23.37 -2.04
C ILE A 355 -26.34 23.01 -0.80
N ILE A 356 -27.65 22.82 -0.94
CA ILE A 356 -28.53 22.45 0.20
C ILE A 356 -28.26 21.02 0.66
N THR A 357 -28.08 20.08 -0.26
CA THR A 357 -27.74 18.67 0.05
C THR A 357 -26.43 18.56 0.83
N LEU A 358 -25.42 19.32 0.43
CA LEU A 358 -24.12 19.37 1.07
C LEU A 358 -24.17 19.95 2.49
N VAL A 359 -24.91 21.04 2.70
CA VAL A 359 -25.16 21.60 4.04
C VAL A 359 -25.83 20.59 4.97
N ASN A 360 -26.74 19.77 4.44
CA ASN A 360 -27.36 18.70 5.22
C ASN A 360 -26.37 17.56 5.55
N GLY A 361 -25.47 17.18 4.63
CA GLY A 361 -24.39 16.22 4.88
C GLY A 361 -23.40 16.68 5.95
N LEU A 362 -22.99 17.95 5.91
CA LEU A 362 -22.18 18.62 6.93
C LEU A 362 -22.84 18.53 8.32
N ASN A 363 -24.15 18.81 8.39
CA ASN A 363 -24.91 18.70 9.64
C ASN A 363 -24.99 17.26 10.16
N SER A 364 -25.12 16.28 9.26
CA SER A 364 -25.11 14.86 9.63
C SER A 364 -23.75 14.42 10.20
N LEU A 365 -22.63 14.81 9.59
CA LEU A 365 -21.29 14.50 10.11
C LEU A 365 -21.07 15.13 11.50
N LEU A 366 -21.41 16.41 11.66
CA LEU A 366 -21.34 17.11 12.95
C LEU A 366 -22.21 16.43 14.03
N SER A 367 -23.34 15.84 13.66
CA SER A 367 -24.22 15.13 14.59
C SER A 367 -23.64 13.79 15.07
N VAL A 368 -22.89 13.07 14.23
CA VAL A 368 -22.17 11.84 14.59
C VAL A 368 -21.05 12.16 15.58
N ILE A 369 -20.33 13.25 15.33
CA ILE A 369 -19.24 13.75 16.20
C ILE A 369 -19.78 14.14 17.57
N ASN A 370 -20.86 14.92 17.61
CA ASN A 370 -21.53 15.31 18.86
C ASN A 370 -22.05 14.10 19.64
N SER A 371 -22.42 13.01 18.96
CA SER A 371 -22.86 11.76 19.58
C SER A 371 -21.72 10.96 20.22
N ILE A 372 -20.48 11.11 19.71
CA ILE A 372 -19.26 10.51 20.29
C ILE A 372 -18.83 11.32 21.52
N THR A 373 -18.73 12.65 21.40
CA THR A 373 -18.36 13.54 22.51
C THR A 373 -19.38 13.52 23.64
N GLY A 374 -20.69 13.44 23.33
CA GLY A 374 -21.77 13.30 24.32
C GLY A 374 -21.76 11.96 25.07
N LYS A 375 -21.17 10.91 24.48
CA LYS A 375 -20.97 9.60 25.14
C LYS A 375 -19.67 9.51 25.93
N LEU A 376 -18.62 10.24 25.54
CA LEU A 376 -17.39 10.36 26.34
C LEU A 376 -17.60 11.12 27.67
N GLY A 377 -18.55 12.06 27.71
CA GLY A 377 -18.90 12.77 28.96
C GLY A 377 -19.66 11.93 29.99
N SER A 378 -20.14 10.73 29.63
CA SER A 378 -20.98 9.88 30.50
C SER A 378 -20.48 8.45 30.71
N LEU A 379 -19.27 8.11 30.26
CA LEU A 379 -18.73 6.75 30.38
C LEU A 379 -17.40 6.74 31.14
N GLY A 380 -17.50 6.63 32.46
CA GLY A 380 -16.49 5.93 33.23
C GLY A 380 -16.46 4.46 32.80
N THR A 381 -15.32 4.02 32.26
CA THR A 381 -14.90 2.61 32.15
C THR A 381 -15.95 1.61 31.67
N VAL A 382 -16.19 1.50 30.36
CA VAL A 382 -16.65 0.22 29.77
C VAL A 382 -15.89 -0.03 28.46
N SER A 383 -15.19 -1.16 28.47
CA SER A 383 -14.38 -1.81 27.44
C SER A 383 -14.71 -1.48 25.98
N LEU A 384 -13.66 -1.09 25.24
CA LEU A 384 -13.54 -1.12 23.77
C LEU A 384 -13.52 -2.57 23.26
N GLY A 385 -14.56 -3.34 23.58
CA GLY A 385 -14.80 -4.70 23.10
C GLY A 385 -16.00 -4.70 22.17
N GLY A 386 -15.79 -5.10 20.92
CA GLY A 386 -16.74 -4.96 19.82
C GLY A 386 -18.14 -5.54 20.09
N THR A 387 -19.14 -4.87 19.51
CA THR A 387 -20.41 -5.39 18.95
C THR A 387 -21.49 -4.28 18.86
N GLY A 388 -21.45 -3.27 19.73
CA GLY A 388 -22.45 -2.18 19.74
C GLY A 388 -22.25 -1.11 18.67
N PHE A 389 -20.99 -0.74 18.39
CA PHE A 389 -20.65 0.25 17.35
C PHE A 389 -20.93 -0.27 15.93
N TRP A 390 -20.70 -1.58 15.71
CA TRP A 390 -20.92 -2.26 14.44
C TRP A 390 -22.39 -2.32 13.99
N ALA A 391 -23.35 -2.36 14.92
CA ALA A 391 -24.78 -2.42 14.60
C ALA A 391 -25.35 -1.06 14.15
N LEU A 392 -24.77 0.05 14.62
CA LEU A 392 -25.16 1.40 14.18
C LEU A 392 -24.64 1.74 12.77
N LEU A 393 -23.48 1.20 12.39
CA LEU A 393 -22.90 1.36 11.06
C LEU A 393 -23.60 0.53 9.97
N GLN A 394 -24.36 -0.51 10.31
CA GLN A 394 -25.07 -1.32 9.31
C GLN A 394 -26.34 -0.66 8.75
N LYS A 395 -26.93 0.31 9.47
CA LYS A 395 -28.21 0.88 9.06
C LYS A 395 -28.10 1.88 7.90
N ASP A 396 -26.92 2.47 7.68
CA ASP A 396 -26.62 3.35 6.53
C ASP A 396 -25.93 2.64 5.35
N ARG A 397 -25.48 1.39 5.53
CA ARG A 397 -24.77 0.59 4.51
C ARG A 397 -25.59 0.21 3.26
N SER A 398 -26.86 0.62 3.15
CA SER A 398 -27.68 0.30 1.97
C SER A 398 -27.43 1.20 0.75
N LYS A 399 -26.61 2.27 0.87
CA LYS A 399 -26.44 3.26 -0.21
C LYS A 399 -25.02 3.54 -0.70
N GLN A 400 -23.97 3.05 -0.03
CA GLN A 400 -22.59 3.22 -0.50
C GLN A 400 -21.91 1.86 -0.51
N ARG A 401 -21.97 1.18 -1.67
CA ARG A 401 -21.19 -0.03 -1.88
C ARG A 401 -19.75 0.41 -2.14
N PHE A 402 -18.88 0.13 -1.18
CA PHE A 402 -17.43 0.08 -1.40
C PHE A 402 -17.18 -1.10 -2.35
N CYS A 403 -17.22 -0.83 -3.64
CA CYS A 403 -16.79 -1.77 -4.67
C CYS A 403 -15.61 -1.11 -5.35
N PRO A 404 -14.37 -1.60 -5.14
CA PRO A 404 -13.25 -1.25 -6.01
C PRO A 404 -13.69 -1.47 -7.46
N SER A 405 -13.29 -0.58 -8.38
CA SER A 405 -13.68 -0.66 -9.79
C SER A 405 -13.01 -1.83 -10.54
N TRP A 406 -12.14 -2.56 -9.85
CA TRP A 406 -11.34 -3.70 -10.31
C TRP A 406 -12.09 -5.02 -10.06
N GLY A 407 -12.84 -5.49 -11.04
CA GLY A 407 -13.55 -6.79 -11.01
C GLY A 407 -13.30 -7.59 -12.28
#